data_AF-A0A7V6ZDA3-F1
#
_entry.id   AF-A0A7V6ZDA3-F1
#
_cell.length_a   1.000
_cell.length_b   1.000
_cell.length_c   1.000
_cell.angle_alpha   90.00
_cell.angle_beta   90.00
_cell.angle_gamma   90.00
#
_symmetry.space_group_name_H-M   'P 1'
#
loop_
_entity.id
_entity.type
_entity.pdbx_description
1 polymer ?
#
loop_
_entity_poly.entity_id
_entity_poly.type
_entity_poly.pdbx_seq_one_letter_code
_entity_poly.pdbx_strand_id
1 'polypeptide(L)'
;MIGDVFLKSTKIKSRLLLLVVILIIANVGTSWYLLRSMQNQKGNVELLRQSGEGIKYAAEANVNIVGALSNVYRVINEPQATWSLESMNIESLLQNARLAFERYEGALFTEEARQRYGRTAEVLERWLKAMEGINKMLSEGASRSEVLDEINKIYLDTNMLTGAINEAFAFSALDMNSTADEVSQAIDSTTKSSIIIVAAIALVALFFGIMLVHSINRPLKDMVIFVNSIADDLDLTKRSEGATKDEIGEVLKAIEKLLSRFRDALLGVMNASRDLALTSDEFSDSTEKATRIMEEAMEEVNRVFDDISFLASAVEEISASSQEVAAGAQSAAKRSTDVAEQVERSRQSAQEGIDAVKKAVASSMEVSESANRSVAVVSDLSARAKQIQGFVETIGQIADQTNL
;
A
#
# COMPACT_ATOMS: atom_id res chain seq x y z
N MET A 1 -31.66 -7.80 -14.41
CA MET A 1 -30.55 -7.89 -15.40
C MET A 1 -30.03 -6.51 -15.83
N ILE A 2 -30.87 -5.51 -16.14
CA ILE A 2 -30.40 -4.17 -16.59
C ILE A 2 -29.62 -3.42 -15.48
N GLY A 3 -30.07 -3.49 -14.22
CA GLY A 3 -29.41 -2.82 -13.09
C GLY A 3 -27.98 -3.31 -12.81
N ASP A 4 -27.75 -4.63 -12.83
CA ASP A 4 -26.43 -5.21 -12.57
C ASP A 4 -25.38 -4.82 -13.63
N VAL A 5 -25.79 -4.75 -14.91
CA VAL A 5 -24.88 -4.39 -16.00
C VAL A 5 -24.50 -2.91 -15.94
N PHE A 6 -25.48 -2.04 -15.69
CA PHE A 6 -25.23 -0.60 -15.56
C PHE A 6 -24.33 -0.31 -14.35
N LEU A 7 -24.64 -0.92 -13.20
CA LEU A 7 -23.84 -0.72 -11.99
C LEU A 7 -22.40 -1.17 -12.23
N LYS A 8 -22.14 -2.40 -12.68
CA LYS A 8 -20.75 -2.90 -12.89
C LYS A 8 -19.87 -2.05 -13.80
N SER A 9 -20.46 -1.21 -14.65
CA SER A 9 -19.75 -0.35 -15.60
C SER A 9 -19.42 1.06 -15.08
N THR A 10 -19.99 1.47 -13.94
CA THR A 10 -19.87 2.84 -13.40
C THR A 10 -19.06 2.87 -12.11
N LYS A 11 -18.36 3.97 -11.84
CA LYS A 11 -17.60 4.16 -10.59
C LYS A 11 -18.51 4.13 -9.36
N ILE A 12 -18.05 3.58 -8.24
CA ILE A 12 -18.79 3.49 -6.98
C ILE A 12 -19.26 4.88 -6.53
N LYS A 13 -18.38 5.90 -6.64
CA LYS A 13 -18.74 7.28 -6.34
C LYS A 13 -19.95 7.77 -7.16
N SER A 14 -20.00 7.45 -8.45
CA SER A 14 -21.10 7.85 -9.33
C SER A 14 -22.41 7.14 -8.96
N ARG A 15 -22.36 5.86 -8.58
CA ARG A 15 -23.53 5.10 -8.12
C ARG A 15 -24.12 5.69 -6.83
N LEU A 16 -23.26 5.99 -5.85
CA LEU A 16 -23.64 6.61 -4.59
C LEU A 16 -24.28 7.99 -4.82
N LEU A 17 -23.64 8.83 -5.65
CA LEU A 17 -24.15 10.17 -5.95
C LEU A 17 -25.49 10.12 -6.68
N LEU A 18 -25.64 9.20 -7.65
CA LEU A 18 -26.91 9.00 -8.35
C LEU A 18 -28.03 8.56 -7.40
N LEU A 19 -27.75 7.66 -6.46
CA LEU A 19 -28.72 7.23 -5.45
C LEU A 19 -29.14 8.40 -4.53
N VAL A 20 -28.18 9.20 -4.06
CA VAL A 20 -28.47 10.39 -3.25
C VAL A 20 -29.33 11.39 -4.01
N VAL A 21 -28.99 11.66 -5.28
CA VAL A 21 -29.78 12.57 -6.14
C VAL A 21 -31.20 12.05 -6.33
N ILE A 22 -31.38 10.75 -6.61
CA ILE A 22 -32.72 10.14 -6.75
C ILE A 22 -33.52 10.27 -5.46
N LEU A 23 -32.90 10.01 -4.30
CA LEU A 23 -33.57 10.13 -3.00
C LEU A 23 -33.94 11.57 -2.67
N ILE A 24 -33.09 12.54 -3.02
CA ILE A 24 -33.38 13.97 -2.85
C ILE A 24 -34.56 14.37 -3.74
N ILE A 25 -34.53 14.02 -5.02
CA ILE A 25 -35.61 14.33 -5.97
C ILE A 25 -36.93 13.69 -5.49
N ALA A 26 -36.89 12.44 -5.02
CA ALA A 26 -38.06 11.77 -4.49
C ALA A 26 -38.61 12.47 -3.24
N ASN A 27 -37.75 12.87 -2.29
CA ASN A 27 -38.15 13.61 -1.09
C ASN A 27 -38.70 15.01 -1.39
N VAL A 28 -38.09 15.73 -2.32
CA VAL A 28 -38.57 17.05 -2.75
C VAL A 28 -39.93 16.90 -3.44
N GLY A 29 -40.08 15.89 -4.31
CA GLY A 29 -41.33 15.59 -4.99
C GLY A 29 -42.47 15.23 -4.02
N THR A 30 -42.21 14.37 -3.02
CA THR A 30 -43.22 14.05 -2.00
C THR A 30 -43.55 15.22 -1.13
N SER A 31 -42.54 15.98 -0.68
CA SER A 31 -42.76 17.16 0.15
C SER A 31 -43.59 18.19 -0.59
N TRP A 32 -43.28 18.45 -1.86
CA TRP A 32 -44.07 19.33 -2.71
C TRP A 32 -45.52 18.85 -2.88
N TYR A 33 -45.71 17.55 -3.15
CA TYR A 33 -47.04 16.95 -3.25
C TYR A 33 -47.84 17.09 -1.94
N LEU A 34 -47.23 16.78 -0.79
CA LEU A 34 -47.85 16.87 0.52
C LEU A 34 -48.24 18.31 0.86
N LEU A 35 -47.36 19.28 0.60
CA LEU A 35 -47.64 20.70 0.80
C LEU A 35 -48.82 21.17 -0.08
N ARG A 36 -48.86 20.75 -1.35
CA ARG A 36 -49.95 21.07 -2.26
C ARG A 36 -51.28 20.42 -1.82
N SER A 37 -51.21 19.18 -1.35
CA SER A 37 -52.33 18.47 -0.74
C SER A 37 -52.88 19.22 0.50
N MET A 38 -52.01 19.69 1.39
CA MET A 38 -52.43 20.50 2.55
C MET A 38 -53.07 21.84 2.14
N GLN A 39 -52.58 22.48 1.08
CA GLN A 39 -53.22 23.69 0.55
C GLN A 39 -54.65 23.41 0.05
N ASN A 40 -54.89 22.28 -0.61
CA ASN A 40 -56.23 21.87 -1.03
C ASN A 40 -57.15 21.62 0.18
N GLN A 41 -56.63 21.00 1.25
CA GLN A 41 -57.40 20.78 2.49
C GLN A 41 -57.81 22.10 3.16
N LYS A 42 -56.99 23.16 3.08
CA LYS A 42 -57.36 24.48 3.59
C LYS A 42 -58.61 25.03 2.89
N GLY A 43 -58.75 24.80 1.58
CA GLY A 43 -59.95 25.17 0.83
C GLY A 43 -61.20 24.42 1.29
N ASN A 44 -61.06 23.12 1.55
CA ASN A 44 -62.14 22.27 2.06
C ASN A 44 -62.62 22.70 3.47
N VAL A 45 -61.68 23.05 4.36
CA VAL A 45 -62.02 23.58 5.70
C VAL A 45 -62.74 24.92 5.59
N GLU A 46 -62.34 25.77 4.65
CA GLU A 46 -63.00 27.05 4.41
C GLU A 46 -64.43 26.88 3.89
N LEU A 47 -64.68 25.92 2.99
CA LEU A 47 -66.04 25.56 2.55
C LEU A 47 -66.92 25.11 3.72
N LEU A 48 -66.40 24.25 4.60
CA LEU A 48 -67.13 23.80 5.78
C LEU A 48 -67.41 24.95 6.76
N ARG A 49 -66.43 25.85 6.96
CA ARG A 49 -66.59 27.06 7.79
C ARG A 49 -67.73 27.92 7.25
N GLN A 50 -67.75 28.15 5.94
CA GLN A 50 -68.75 28.96 5.28
C GLN A 50 -70.16 28.33 5.34
N SER A 51 -70.30 27.02 5.13
CA SER A 51 -71.60 26.34 5.30
C SER A 51 -72.11 26.43 6.75
N GLY A 52 -71.21 26.37 7.74
CA GLY A 52 -71.54 26.64 9.15
C GLY A 52 -71.98 28.08 9.43
N GLU A 53 -71.46 29.08 8.70
CA GLU A 53 -71.93 30.47 8.82
C GLU A 53 -73.38 30.63 8.37
N GLY A 54 -73.82 29.88 7.36
CA GLY A 54 -75.22 29.87 6.93
C GLY A 54 -76.18 29.44 8.04
N ILE A 55 -75.86 28.35 8.75
CA ILE A 55 -76.64 27.89 9.90
C ILE A 55 -76.69 28.94 11.00
N LYS A 56 -75.53 29.57 11.31
CA LYS A 56 -75.44 30.63 12.32
C LYS A 56 -76.35 31.80 11.98
N TYR A 57 -76.31 32.31 10.75
CA TYR A 57 -77.13 33.45 10.34
C TYR A 57 -78.62 33.12 10.26
N ALA A 58 -78.98 31.91 9.80
CA ALA A 58 -80.36 31.44 9.83
C ALA A 58 -80.90 31.34 11.27
N ALA A 59 -80.09 30.84 12.21
CA ALA A 59 -80.45 30.78 13.63
C ALA A 59 -80.58 32.17 14.25
N GLU A 60 -79.66 33.09 13.97
CA GLU A 60 -79.72 34.49 14.39
C GLU A 60 -81.01 35.16 13.88
N ALA A 61 -81.37 34.96 12.60
CA ALA A 61 -82.60 35.50 12.03
C ALA A 61 -83.84 34.94 12.75
N ASN A 62 -83.91 33.62 12.97
CA ASN A 62 -85.02 32.98 13.66
C ASN A 62 -85.19 33.50 15.10
N VAL A 63 -84.09 33.61 15.86
CA VAL A 63 -84.11 34.12 17.24
C VAL A 63 -84.65 35.54 17.29
N ASN A 64 -84.22 36.40 16.37
CA ASN A 64 -84.69 37.79 16.32
C ASN A 64 -86.16 37.91 15.90
N ILE A 65 -86.63 37.09 14.96
CA ILE A 65 -88.03 37.05 14.50
C ILE A 65 -88.97 36.59 15.62
N VAL A 66 -88.65 35.45 16.24
CA VAL A 66 -89.41 34.94 17.39
C VAL A 66 -89.34 35.91 18.56
N GLY A 67 -88.17 36.54 18.78
CA GLY A 67 -87.97 37.56 19.80
C GLY A 67 -88.83 38.80 19.60
N ALA A 68 -88.95 39.31 18.37
CA ALA A 68 -89.76 40.48 18.07
C ALA A 68 -91.25 40.19 18.31
N LEU A 69 -91.75 39.05 17.84
CA LEU A 69 -93.12 38.63 18.08
C LEU A 69 -93.42 38.44 19.57
N SER A 70 -92.53 37.73 20.28
CA SER A 70 -92.66 37.51 21.72
C SER A 70 -92.68 38.82 22.50
N ASN A 71 -91.84 39.80 22.11
CA ASN A 71 -91.85 41.13 22.73
C ASN A 71 -93.14 41.89 22.43
N VAL A 72 -93.70 41.81 21.22
CA VAL A 72 -95.03 42.40 20.95
C VAL A 72 -96.07 41.84 21.92
N TYR A 73 -96.14 40.51 22.09
CA TYR A 73 -97.06 39.88 23.05
C TYR A 73 -96.79 40.25 24.50
N ARG A 74 -95.52 40.44 24.89
CA ARG A 74 -95.16 40.93 26.23
C ARG A 74 -95.66 42.36 26.43
N VAL A 75 -95.35 43.26 25.50
CA VAL A 75 -95.67 44.69 25.57
C VAL A 75 -97.18 44.92 25.66
N ILE A 76 -98.00 44.25 24.86
CA ILE A 76 -99.47 44.42 24.92
C ILE A 76 -100.11 43.97 26.26
N ASN A 77 -99.35 43.29 27.12
CA ASN A 77 -99.76 42.88 28.45
C ASN A 77 -99.11 43.73 29.57
N GLU A 78 -98.18 44.63 29.22
CA GLU A 78 -97.61 45.64 30.11
C GLU A 78 -98.50 46.90 30.17
N PRO A 79 -98.35 47.77 31.19
CA PRO A 79 -99.05 49.06 31.23
C PRO A 79 -98.79 49.90 29.97
N GLN A 80 -99.83 50.47 29.36
CA GLN A 80 -99.72 51.21 28.10
C GLN A 80 -98.68 52.35 28.12
N ALA A 81 -98.44 52.94 29.28
CA ALA A 81 -97.43 53.98 29.48
C ALA A 81 -95.98 53.52 29.16
N THR A 82 -95.69 52.22 29.17
CA THR A 82 -94.36 51.67 28.89
C THR A 82 -94.17 51.25 27.42
N TRP A 83 -95.23 51.23 26.61
CA TRP A 83 -95.21 50.65 25.26
C TRP A 83 -94.24 51.37 24.32
N SER A 84 -94.19 52.70 24.39
CA SER A 84 -93.27 53.49 23.55
C SER A 84 -91.80 53.17 23.85
N LEU A 85 -91.44 53.03 25.12
CA LEU A 85 -90.07 52.65 25.51
C LEU A 85 -89.72 51.22 25.04
N GLU A 86 -90.67 50.29 25.19
CA GLU A 86 -90.45 48.89 24.82
C GLU A 86 -90.49 48.66 23.29
N SER A 87 -91.11 49.56 22.53
CA SER A 87 -91.11 49.53 21.05
C SER A 87 -89.70 49.63 20.44
N MET A 88 -88.76 50.26 21.17
CA MET A 88 -87.36 50.34 20.75
C MET A 88 -86.67 48.96 20.74
N ASN A 89 -87.04 48.08 21.68
CA ASN A 89 -86.49 46.73 21.74
C ASN A 89 -87.02 45.87 20.58
N ILE A 90 -88.29 46.04 20.21
CA ILE A 90 -88.90 45.37 19.05
C ILE A 90 -88.24 45.87 17.77
N GLU A 91 -88.04 47.18 17.62
CA GLU A 91 -87.36 47.77 16.45
C GLU A 91 -85.94 47.20 16.26
N SER A 92 -85.16 47.12 17.33
CA SER A 92 -83.82 46.53 17.31
C SER A 92 -83.84 45.06 16.85
N LEU A 93 -84.80 44.27 17.33
CA LEU A 93 -84.95 42.87 16.92
C LEU A 93 -85.35 42.75 15.44
N LEU A 94 -86.22 43.62 14.93
CA LEU A 94 -86.59 43.64 13.51
C LEU A 94 -85.38 44.00 12.62
N GLN A 95 -84.57 44.98 13.03
CA GLN A 95 -83.33 45.34 12.32
C GLN A 95 -82.31 44.19 12.35
N ASN A 96 -82.12 43.54 13.49
CA ASN A 96 -81.21 42.40 13.62
C ASN A 96 -81.70 41.18 12.82
N ALA A 97 -83.01 40.93 12.77
CA ALA A 97 -83.60 39.90 11.92
C ALA A 97 -83.30 40.15 10.44
N ARG A 98 -83.50 41.39 9.98
CA ARG A 98 -83.20 41.80 8.60
C ARG A 98 -81.72 41.59 8.28
N LEU A 99 -80.82 42.09 9.12
CA LEU A 99 -79.37 41.98 8.92
C LEU A 99 -78.89 40.52 8.95
N ALA A 100 -79.40 39.70 9.88
CA ALA A 100 -79.06 38.29 9.96
C ALA A 100 -79.53 37.54 8.70
N PHE A 101 -80.70 37.87 8.17
CA PHE A 101 -81.23 37.25 6.97
C PHE A 101 -80.50 37.70 5.69
N GLU A 102 -80.03 38.94 5.60
CA GLU A 102 -79.13 39.39 4.52
C GLU A 102 -77.78 38.65 4.57
N ARG A 103 -77.21 38.47 5.77
CA ARG A 103 -75.98 37.68 5.93
C ARG A 103 -76.17 36.21 5.60
N TYR A 104 -77.35 35.67 5.89
CA TYR A 104 -77.71 34.31 5.51
C TYR A 104 -77.64 34.13 3.99
N GLU A 105 -78.16 35.07 3.20
CA GLU A 105 -78.05 35.05 1.73
C GLU A 105 -76.61 34.91 1.24
N GLY A 106 -75.70 35.70 1.82
CA GLY A 106 -74.28 35.69 1.47
C GLY A 106 -73.56 34.40 1.81
N ALA A 107 -74.15 33.54 2.64
CA ALA A 107 -73.62 32.23 3.03
C ALA A 107 -74.24 31.06 2.23
N LEU A 108 -75.03 31.33 1.17
CA LEU A 108 -75.67 30.29 0.35
C LEU A 108 -74.88 29.98 -0.93
N PHE A 109 -74.44 28.72 -1.04
CA PHE A 109 -73.59 28.25 -2.14
C PHE A 109 -74.35 27.51 -3.23
N THR A 110 -75.45 26.85 -2.88
CA THR A 110 -76.23 26.05 -3.83
C THR A 110 -77.37 26.86 -4.44
N GLU A 111 -77.66 26.57 -5.71
CA GLU A 111 -78.79 27.19 -6.40
C GLU A 111 -80.12 26.83 -5.72
N GLU A 112 -80.22 25.61 -5.18
CA GLU A 112 -81.38 25.19 -4.39
C GLU A 112 -81.52 26.00 -3.09
N ALA A 113 -80.42 26.28 -2.38
CA ALA A 113 -80.43 27.14 -1.21
C ALA A 113 -80.95 28.54 -1.54
N ARG A 114 -80.48 29.14 -2.64
CA ARG A 114 -80.91 30.47 -3.08
C ARG A 114 -82.39 30.52 -3.47
N GLN A 115 -82.90 29.49 -4.13
CA GLN A 115 -84.34 29.41 -4.45
C GLN A 115 -85.22 29.28 -3.20
N ARG A 116 -84.78 28.50 -2.21
CA ARG A 116 -85.45 28.41 -0.90
C ARG A 116 -85.38 29.73 -0.15
N TYR A 117 -84.23 30.41 -0.18
CA TYR A 117 -84.05 31.75 0.38
C TYR A 117 -85.02 32.77 -0.22
N GLY A 118 -85.15 32.84 -1.55
CA GLY A 118 -86.04 33.79 -2.21
C GLY A 118 -87.50 33.67 -1.74
N ARG A 119 -87.99 32.42 -1.59
CA ARG A 119 -89.34 32.17 -1.03
C ARG A 119 -89.46 32.65 0.41
N THR A 120 -88.46 32.41 1.24
CA THR A 120 -88.43 32.89 2.64
C THR A 120 -88.30 34.42 2.72
N ALA A 121 -87.53 35.04 1.81
CA ALA A 121 -87.32 36.48 1.74
C ALA A 121 -88.61 37.24 1.46
N GLU A 122 -89.42 36.75 0.51
CA GLU A 122 -90.73 37.34 0.21
C GLU A 122 -91.68 37.33 1.41
N VAL A 123 -91.74 36.22 2.14
CA VAL A 123 -92.57 36.10 3.35
C VAL A 123 -92.02 36.96 4.48
N LEU A 124 -90.69 36.97 4.66
CA LEU A 124 -90.02 37.79 5.67
C LEU A 124 -90.28 39.27 5.46
N GLU A 125 -90.16 39.78 4.22
CA GLU A 125 -90.36 41.21 3.95
C GLU A 125 -91.81 41.65 4.22
N ARG A 126 -92.79 40.81 3.85
CA ARG A 126 -94.20 41.06 4.21
C ARG A 126 -94.40 41.10 5.72
N TRP A 127 -93.81 40.14 6.43
CA TRP A 127 -93.90 40.04 7.89
C TRP A 127 -93.20 41.20 8.60
N LEU A 128 -91.99 41.59 8.17
CA LEU A 128 -91.24 42.72 8.70
C LEU A 128 -92.05 44.01 8.56
N LYS A 129 -92.60 44.28 7.36
CA LYS A 129 -93.42 45.47 7.13
C LYS A 129 -94.66 45.53 8.05
N ALA A 130 -95.31 44.39 8.29
CA ALA A 130 -96.47 44.33 9.16
C ALA A 130 -96.07 44.50 10.65
N MET A 131 -94.97 43.90 11.07
CA MET A 131 -94.39 44.07 12.41
C MET A 131 -93.89 45.49 12.66
N GLU A 132 -93.29 46.16 11.67
CA GLU A 132 -92.93 47.58 11.73
C GLU A 132 -94.19 48.45 11.92
N GLY A 133 -95.29 48.12 11.23
CA GLY A 133 -96.59 48.75 11.43
C GLY A 133 -97.15 48.57 12.85
N ILE A 134 -97.12 47.34 13.37
CA ILE A 134 -97.50 47.03 14.76
C ILE A 134 -96.61 47.78 15.75
N ASN A 135 -95.30 47.81 15.53
CA ASN A 135 -94.37 48.51 16.39
C ASN A 135 -94.63 50.02 16.40
N LYS A 136 -94.96 50.60 15.24
CA LYS A 136 -95.38 52.00 15.13
C LYS A 136 -96.65 52.27 15.96
N MET A 137 -97.66 51.41 15.87
CA MET A 137 -98.88 51.52 16.68
C MET A 137 -98.59 51.48 18.19
N LEU A 138 -97.66 50.62 18.63
CA LEU A 138 -97.19 50.59 20.02
C LEU A 138 -96.49 51.89 20.41
N SER A 139 -95.65 52.45 19.53
CA SER A 139 -94.92 53.69 19.78
C SER A 139 -95.82 54.93 19.88
N GLU A 140 -96.93 54.94 19.12
CA GLU A 140 -97.92 56.03 19.06
C GLU A 140 -99.03 55.89 20.11
N GLY A 141 -99.00 54.83 20.93
CA GLY A 141 -99.96 54.62 22.02
C GLY A 141 -101.34 54.14 21.57
N ALA A 142 -101.41 53.36 20.49
CA ALA A 142 -102.66 52.72 20.04
C ALA A 142 -103.30 51.87 21.15
N SER A 143 -104.60 51.57 21.02
CA SER A 143 -105.29 50.71 21.98
C SER A 143 -104.87 49.24 21.81
N ARG A 144 -104.96 48.47 22.90
CA ARG A 144 -104.71 47.02 22.88
C ARG A 144 -105.57 46.28 21.86
N SER A 145 -106.81 46.71 21.65
CA SER A 145 -107.71 46.08 20.68
C SER A 145 -107.24 46.30 19.24
N GLU A 146 -106.77 47.50 18.89
CA GLU A 146 -106.26 47.82 17.55
C GLU A 146 -104.98 47.03 17.26
N VAL A 147 -104.08 46.94 18.23
CA VAL A 147 -102.84 46.15 18.10
C VAL A 147 -103.14 44.65 17.96
N LEU A 148 -104.09 44.12 18.73
CA LEU A 148 -104.50 42.71 18.62
C LEU A 148 -105.15 42.38 17.27
N ASP A 149 -105.94 43.29 16.69
CA ASP A 149 -106.51 43.11 15.36
C ASP A 149 -105.40 43.00 14.30
N GLU A 150 -104.38 43.83 14.39
CA GLU A 150 -103.24 43.80 13.45
C GLU A 150 -102.36 42.55 13.65
N ILE A 151 -102.14 42.13 14.91
CA ILE A 151 -101.45 40.86 15.22
C ILE A 151 -102.21 39.66 14.60
N ASN A 152 -103.54 39.65 14.66
CA ASN A 152 -104.34 38.57 14.08
C ASN A 152 -104.21 38.50 12.55
N LYS A 153 -104.08 39.64 11.86
CA LYS A 153 -103.87 39.67 10.39
C LYS A 153 -102.55 39.02 9.98
N ILE A 154 -101.51 39.15 10.79
CA ILE A 154 -100.18 38.58 10.51
C ILE A 154 -100.02 37.14 11.01
N TYR A 155 -101.04 36.53 11.61
CA TYR A 155 -100.95 35.18 12.16
C TYR A 155 -100.55 34.14 11.10
N LEU A 156 -101.14 34.23 9.90
CA LEU A 156 -100.82 33.32 8.80
C LEU A 156 -99.39 33.56 8.29
N ASP A 157 -99.02 34.82 8.05
CA ASP A 157 -97.65 35.18 7.60
C ASP A 157 -96.60 34.76 8.64
N THR A 158 -96.90 34.87 9.94
CA THR A 158 -96.01 34.42 11.03
C THR A 158 -95.79 32.91 11.00
N ASN A 159 -96.87 32.13 10.81
CA ASN A 159 -96.77 30.67 10.69
C ASN A 159 -96.03 30.26 9.41
N MET A 160 -96.31 30.93 8.28
CA MET A 160 -95.61 30.71 7.01
C MET A 160 -94.12 31.04 7.14
N LEU A 161 -93.77 32.15 7.79
CA LEU A 161 -92.40 32.57 8.01
C LEU A 161 -91.65 31.57 8.89
N THR A 162 -92.25 31.16 10.00
CA THR A 162 -91.67 30.17 10.91
C THR A 162 -91.42 28.84 10.19
N GLY A 163 -92.37 28.39 9.35
CA GLY A 163 -92.20 27.21 8.51
C GLY A 163 -91.07 27.36 7.49
N ALA A 164 -91.04 28.48 6.76
CA ALA A 164 -90.05 28.76 5.72
C ALA A 164 -88.62 28.90 6.29
N ILE A 165 -88.47 29.50 7.48
CA ILE A 165 -87.18 29.59 8.19
C ILE A 165 -86.73 28.24 8.72
N ASN A 166 -87.64 27.44 9.30
CA ASN A 166 -87.31 26.09 9.74
C ASN A 166 -86.87 25.20 8.56
N GLU A 167 -87.53 25.33 7.40
CA GLU A 167 -87.13 24.62 6.18
C GLU A 167 -85.76 25.09 5.67
N ALA A 168 -85.50 26.39 5.68
CA ALA A 168 -84.20 26.96 5.31
C ALA A 168 -83.07 26.52 6.25
N PHE A 169 -83.35 26.45 7.56
CA PHE A 169 -82.41 25.96 8.58
C PHE A 169 -82.14 24.46 8.41
N ALA A 170 -83.19 23.65 8.25
CA ALA A 170 -83.05 22.22 8.02
C ALA A 170 -82.25 21.92 6.75
N PHE A 171 -82.49 22.70 5.69
CA PHE A 171 -81.72 22.61 4.46
C PHE A 171 -80.24 22.97 4.68
N SER A 172 -79.95 24.08 5.36
CA SER A 172 -78.58 24.49 5.67
C SER A 172 -77.82 23.47 6.54
N ALA A 173 -78.52 22.83 7.47
CA ALA A 173 -77.96 21.74 8.28
C ALA A 173 -77.63 20.49 7.43
N LEU A 174 -78.51 20.14 6.48
CA LEU A 174 -78.26 19.05 5.53
C LEU A 174 -77.11 19.38 4.57
N ASP A 175 -77.04 20.61 4.06
CA ASP A 175 -75.98 21.11 3.20
C ASP A 175 -74.61 21.08 3.91
N MET A 176 -74.56 21.51 5.18
CA MET A 176 -73.35 21.42 5.99
C MET A 176 -72.92 19.97 6.24
N ASN A 177 -73.85 19.07 6.52
CA ASN A 177 -73.52 17.66 6.73
C ASN A 177 -73.02 17.01 5.44
N SER A 178 -73.64 17.30 4.29
CA SER A 178 -73.18 16.86 2.97
C SER A 178 -71.78 17.40 2.66
N THR A 179 -71.56 18.69 2.91
CA THR A 179 -70.23 19.31 2.74
C THR A 179 -69.21 18.68 3.66
N ALA A 180 -69.56 18.39 4.92
CA ALA A 180 -68.67 17.71 5.87
C ALA A 180 -68.30 16.31 5.40
N ASP A 181 -69.26 15.54 4.87
CA ASP A 181 -69.04 14.21 4.32
C ASP A 181 -68.13 14.26 3.07
N GLU A 182 -68.35 15.21 2.15
CA GLU A 182 -67.49 15.43 0.99
C GLU A 182 -66.06 15.81 1.39
N VAL A 183 -65.92 16.73 2.34
CA VAL A 183 -64.61 17.14 2.88
C VAL A 183 -63.91 15.96 3.55
N SER A 184 -64.62 15.15 4.33
CA SER A 184 -64.10 13.96 4.98
C SER A 184 -63.60 12.91 3.96
N GLN A 185 -64.42 12.60 2.95
CA GLN A 185 -64.03 11.69 1.86
C GLN A 185 -62.83 12.21 1.07
N ALA A 186 -62.77 13.52 0.81
CA ALA A 186 -61.62 14.14 0.14
C ALA A 186 -60.35 14.02 0.99
N ILE A 187 -60.43 14.23 2.31
CA ILE A 187 -59.30 14.05 3.24
C ILE A 187 -58.86 12.59 3.28
N ASP A 188 -59.79 11.63 3.37
CA ASP A 188 -59.49 10.19 3.39
C ASP A 188 -58.80 9.72 2.11
N SER A 189 -59.34 10.12 0.95
CA SER A 189 -58.76 9.82 -0.37
C SER A 189 -57.34 10.38 -0.51
N THR A 190 -57.16 11.63 -0.07
CA THR A 190 -55.86 12.31 -0.09
C THR A 190 -54.86 11.65 0.86
N THR A 191 -55.31 11.24 2.05
CA THR A 191 -54.49 10.53 3.04
C THR A 191 -54.06 9.16 2.52
N LYS A 192 -54.99 8.37 1.96
CA LYS A 192 -54.69 7.08 1.33
C LYS A 192 -53.67 7.22 0.20
N SER A 193 -53.88 8.19 -0.69
CA SER A 193 -52.96 8.47 -1.81
C SER A 193 -51.58 8.88 -1.30
N SER A 194 -51.50 9.70 -0.25
CA SER A 194 -50.24 10.11 0.38
C SER A 194 -49.49 8.93 0.98
N ILE A 195 -50.18 8.03 1.69
CA ILE A 195 -49.59 6.81 2.25
C ILE A 195 -49.03 5.92 1.14
N ILE A 196 -49.78 5.72 0.04
CA ILE A 196 -49.34 4.92 -1.11
C ILE A 196 -48.08 5.53 -1.75
N ILE A 197 -48.03 6.85 -1.95
CA ILE A 197 -46.88 7.53 -2.54
C ILE A 197 -45.64 7.39 -1.64
N VAL A 198 -45.78 7.61 -0.32
CA VAL A 198 -44.68 7.46 0.64
C VAL A 198 -44.19 6.00 0.67
N ALA A 199 -45.10 5.03 0.72
CA ALA A 199 -44.74 3.61 0.69
C ALA A 199 -44.04 3.22 -0.62
N ALA A 200 -44.53 3.70 -1.77
CA ALA A 200 -43.91 3.43 -3.06
C ALA A 200 -42.48 3.97 -3.12
N ILE A 201 -42.23 5.18 -2.61
CA ILE A 201 -40.89 5.78 -2.59
C ILE A 201 -39.98 5.06 -1.59
N ALA A 202 -40.49 4.64 -0.44
CA ALA A 202 -39.74 3.80 0.49
C ALA A 202 -39.32 2.46 -0.15
N LEU A 203 -40.21 1.82 -0.92
CA LEU A 203 -39.90 0.58 -1.65
C LEU A 203 -38.84 0.81 -2.74
N VAL A 204 -38.94 1.92 -3.49
CA VAL A 204 -37.93 2.29 -4.49
C VAL A 204 -36.57 2.53 -3.80
N ALA A 205 -36.55 3.28 -2.70
CA ALA A 205 -35.35 3.52 -1.91
C ALA A 205 -34.72 2.21 -1.40
N LEU A 206 -35.54 1.30 -0.87
CA LEU A 206 -35.11 -0.01 -0.41
C LEU A 206 -34.52 -0.85 -1.55
N PHE A 207 -35.20 -0.90 -2.70
CA PHE A 207 -34.74 -1.63 -3.88
C PHE A 207 -33.38 -1.13 -4.35
N PHE A 208 -33.21 0.19 -4.50
CA PHE A 208 -31.93 0.78 -4.89
C PHE A 208 -30.85 0.58 -3.82
N GLY A 209 -31.20 0.64 -2.54
CA GLY A 209 -30.29 0.35 -1.44
C GLY A 209 -29.75 -1.08 -1.49
N ILE A 210 -30.63 -2.07 -1.64
CA ILE A 210 -30.25 -3.49 -1.79
C ILE A 210 -29.36 -3.69 -3.02
N MET A 211 -29.72 -3.07 -4.15
CA MET A 211 -28.95 -3.15 -5.39
C MET A 211 -27.53 -2.58 -5.21
N LEU A 212 -27.41 -1.45 -4.51
CA LEU A 212 -26.12 -0.79 -4.25
C LEU A 212 -25.24 -1.65 -3.32
N VAL A 213 -25.81 -2.19 -2.23
CA VAL A 213 -25.11 -3.10 -1.31
C VAL A 213 -24.54 -4.30 -2.06
N HIS A 214 -25.34 -4.96 -2.90
CA HIS A 214 -24.87 -6.12 -3.67
C HIS A 214 -23.77 -5.74 -4.68
N SER A 215 -23.89 -4.58 -5.31
CA SER A 215 -22.92 -4.11 -6.31
C SER A 215 -21.55 -3.76 -5.75
N ILE A 216 -21.44 -3.52 -4.44
CA ILE A 216 -20.20 -3.16 -3.75
C ILE A 216 -19.67 -4.34 -2.93
N ASN A 217 -20.50 -4.94 -2.07
CA ASN A 217 -20.06 -5.98 -1.15
C ASN A 217 -19.63 -7.26 -1.86
N ARG A 218 -20.29 -7.63 -2.97
CA ARG A 218 -19.95 -8.86 -3.68
C ARG A 218 -18.57 -8.76 -4.34
N PRO A 219 -18.26 -7.74 -5.19
CA PRO A 219 -16.89 -7.58 -5.71
C PRO A 219 -15.82 -7.40 -4.62
N LEU A 220 -16.16 -6.74 -3.52
CA LEU A 220 -15.23 -6.58 -2.39
C LEU A 220 -14.92 -7.93 -1.73
N LYS A 221 -15.93 -8.77 -1.53
CA LYS A 221 -15.76 -10.13 -1.02
C LYS A 221 -14.96 -11.00 -2.00
N ASP A 222 -15.25 -10.91 -3.29
CA ASP A 222 -14.52 -11.64 -4.33
C ASP A 222 -13.03 -11.21 -4.36
N MET A 223 -12.74 -9.91 -4.20
CA MET A 223 -11.36 -9.41 -4.06
C MET A 223 -10.66 -9.97 -2.82
N VAL A 224 -11.33 -10.01 -1.66
CA VAL A 224 -10.75 -10.59 -0.43
C VAL A 224 -10.45 -12.08 -0.62
N ILE A 225 -11.38 -12.83 -1.22
CA ILE A 225 -11.18 -14.25 -1.53
C ILE A 225 -9.98 -14.42 -2.49
N PHE A 226 -9.90 -13.59 -3.53
CA PHE A 226 -8.80 -13.62 -4.49
C PHE A 226 -7.44 -13.40 -3.82
N VAL A 227 -7.32 -12.35 -3.01
CA VAL A 227 -6.06 -12.02 -2.30
C VAL A 227 -5.68 -13.11 -1.31
N ASN A 228 -6.63 -13.62 -0.52
CA ASN A 228 -6.36 -14.73 0.40
C ASN A 228 -5.91 -15.98 -0.36
N SER A 229 -6.53 -16.29 -1.50
CA SER A 229 -6.14 -17.46 -2.31
C SER A 229 -4.72 -17.35 -2.87
N ILE A 230 -4.20 -16.13 -3.07
CA ILE A 230 -2.80 -15.93 -3.47
C ILE A 230 -1.88 -16.12 -2.26
N ALA A 231 -2.27 -15.62 -1.09
CA ALA A 231 -1.49 -15.77 0.14
C ALA A 231 -1.40 -17.23 0.60
N ASP A 232 -2.50 -17.97 0.55
CA ASP A 232 -2.59 -19.36 1.00
C ASP A 232 -1.83 -20.31 0.04
N ASP A 233 -2.03 -20.15 -1.27
CA ASP A 233 -1.42 -21.05 -2.27
C ASP A 233 -0.02 -20.59 -2.71
N LEU A 234 0.41 -19.38 -2.34
CA LEU A 234 1.65 -18.73 -2.81
C LEU A 234 1.78 -18.67 -4.34
N ASP A 235 0.65 -18.71 -5.05
CA ASP A 235 0.59 -18.73 -6.51
C ASP A 235 0.47 -17.31 -7.09
N LEU A 236 1.59 -16.76 -7.54
CA LEU A 236 1.69 -15.44 -8.18
C LEU A 236 1.20 -15.41 -9.64
N THR A 237 0.80 -16.55 -10.20
CA THR A 237 0.30 -16.66 -11.58
C THR A 237 -1.20 -16.37 -11.69
N LYS A 238 -1.92 -16.38 -10.56
CA LYS A 238 -3.35 -16.09 -10.51
C LYS A 238 -3.70 -14.72 -11.11
N ARG A 239 -4.88 -14.66 -11.71
CA ARG A 239 -5.47 -13.47 -12.33
C ARG A 239 -6.89 -13.30 -11.85
N SER A 240 -7.31 -12.05 -11.74
CA SER A 240 -8.67 -11.72 -11.32
C SER A 240 -9.62 -11.92 -12.51
N GLU A 241 -10.53 -12.90 -12.40
CA GLU A 241 -11.65 -13.02 -13.33
C GLU A 241 -12.75 -12.00 -12.94
N GLY A 242 -13.17 -11.18 -13.90
CA GLY A 242 -14.33 -10.30 -13.70
C GLY A 242 -14.05 -8.93 -13.10
N ALA A 243 -12.88 -8.34 -13.39
CA ALA A 243 -12.56 -6.96 -12.98
C ALA A 243 -13.68 -5.98 -13.39
N THR A 244 -14.31 -5.38 -12.38
CA THR A 244 -15.25 -4.28 -12.56
C THR A 244 -14.54 -3.07 -13.17
N LYS A 245 -15.27 -2.14 -13.79
CA LYS A 245 -14.67 -0.89 -14.32
C LYS A 245 -14.60 0.22 -13.27
N ASP A 246 -14.80 -0.12 -12.00
CA ASP A 246 -14.84 0.79 -10.87
C ASP A 246 -13.53 0.74 -10.07
N GLU A 247 -13.53 1.43 -8.93
CA GLU A 247 -12.40 1.54 -8.02
C GLU A 247 -11.91 0.18 -7.51
N ILE A 248 -12.78 -0.83 -7.36
CA ILE A 248 -12.38 -2.18 -6.96
C ILE A 248 -11.59 -2.86 -8.08
N GLY A 249 -12.01 -2.69 -9.33
CA GLY A 249 -11.27 -3.19 -10.48
C GLY A 249 -9.92 -2.48 -10.68
N GLU A 250 -9.84 -1.18 -10.36
CA GLU A 250 -8.55 -0.46 -10.34
C GLU A 250 -7.60 -1.05 -9.28
N VAL A 251 -8.10 -1.38 -8.09
CA VAL A 251 -7.32 -2.05 -7.03
C VAL A 251 -6.87 -3.46 -7.45
N LEU A 252 -7.75 -4.27 -8.04
CA LEU A 252 -7.40 -5.60 -8.54
C LEU A 252 -6.28 -5.54 -9.59
N LYS A 253 -6.33 -4.59 -10.52
CA LYS A 253 -5.25 -4.37 -11.50
C LYS A 253 -3.93 -3.95 -10.84
N ALA A 254 -3.98 -3.13 -9.80
CA ALA A 254 -2.79 -2.74 -9.05
C ALA A 254 -2.17 -3.95 -8.32
N ILE A 255 -3.00 -4.82 -7.76
CA ILE A 255 -2.57 -6.10 -7.16
C ILE A 255 -1.92 -7.00 -8.21
N GLU A 256 -2.54 -7.20 -9.38
CA GLU A 256 -1.94 -8.00 -10.46
C GLU A 256 -0.58 -7.47 -10.91
N LYS A 257 -0.44 -6.15 -11.02
CA LYS A 257 0.84 -5.50 -11.33
C LYS A 257 1.87 -5.76 -10.25
N LEU A 258 1.48 -5.70 -8.97
CA LEU A 258 2.35 -6.02 -7.84
C LEU A 258 2.82 -7.48 -7.89
N LEU A 259 1.91 -8.43 -8.12
CA LEU A 259 2.23 -9.86 -8.23
C LEU A 259 3.19 -10.14 -9.38
N SER A 260 3.00 -9.49 -10.54
CA SER A 260 3.92 -9.61 -11.67
C SER A 260 5.32 -9.15 -11.30
N ARG A 261 5.46 -8.00 -10.62
CA ARG A 261 6.77 -7.49 -10.17
C ARG A 261 7.41 -8.42 -9.14
N PHE A 262 6.62 -8.98 -8.23
CA PHE A 262 7.11 -9.91 -7.23
C PHE A 262 7.61 -11.21 -7.86
N ARG A 263 6.89 -11.73 -8.85
CA ARG A 263 7.31 -12.90 -9.65
C ARG A 263 8.63 -12.64 -10.38
N ASP A 264 8.75 -11.50 -11.05
CA ASP A 264 9.97 -11.15 -11.79
C ASP A 264 11.18 -11.01 -10.84
N ALA A 265 10.96 -10.47 -9.63
CA ALA A 265 12.00 -10.40 -8.60
C ALA A 265 12.43 -11.80 -8.11
N LEU A 266 11.48 -12.71 -7.86
CA LEU A 266 11.80 -14.10 -7.48
C LEU A 266 12.56 -14.84 -8.57
N LEU A 267 12.20 -14.65 -9.85
CA LEU A 267 12.96 -15.20 -10.97
C LEU A 267 14.40 -14.66 -11.00
N GLY A 268 14.59 -13.37 -10.69
CA GLY A 268 15.92 -12.78 -10.53
C GLY A 268 16.73 -13.46 -9.41
N VAL A 269 16.12 -13.70 -8.25
CA VAL A 269 16.75 -14.42 -7.13
C VAL A 269 17.10 -15.85 -7.52
N MET A 270 16.20 -16.58 -8.17
CA MET A 270 16.45 -17.95 -8.64
C MET A 270 17.64 -18.02 -9.60
N ASN A 271 17.74 -17.09 -10.54
CA ASN A 271 18.86 -17.03 -11.47
C ASN A 271 20.17 -16.73 -10.73
N ALA A 272 20.18 -15.74 -9.82
CA ALA A 272 21.36 -15.43 -9.02
C ALA A 272 21.81 -16.62 -8.14
N SER A 273 20.86 -17.37 -7.56
CA SER A 273 21.18 -18.60 -6.81
C SER A 273 21.75 -19.69 -7.70
N ARG A 274 21.30 -19.81 -8.96
CA ARG A 274 21.84 -20.76 -9.92
C ARG A 274 23.26 -20.40 -10.33
N ASP A 275 23.52 -19.12 -10.61
CA ASP A 275 24.86 -18.63 -10.95
C ASP A 275 25.82 -18.83 -9.78
N LEU A 276 25.35 -18.60 -8.54
CA LEU A 276 26.14 -18.87 -7.33
C LEU A 276 26.49 -20.35 -7.17
N ALA A 277 25.54 -21.25 -7.46
CA ALA A 277 25.79 -22.70 -7.42
C ALA A 277 26.85 -23.10 -8.45
N LEU A 278 26.74 -22.62 -9.70
CA LEU A 278 27.74 -22.86 -10.74
C LEU A 278 29.12 -22.34 -10.36
N THR A 279 29.19 -21.13 -9.80
CA THR A 279 30.46 -20.53 -9.35
C THR A 279 31.07 -21.32 -8.19
N SER A 280 30.23 -21.87 -7.31
CA SER A 280 30.66 -22.71 -6.19
C SER A 280 31.21 -24.05 -6.68
N ASP A 281 30.62 -24.64 -7.72
CA ASP A 281 31.16 -25.83 -8.38
C ASP A 281 32.53 -25.55 -9.03
N GLU A 282 32.66 -24.44 -9.78
CA GLU A 282 33.95 -24.02 -10.36
C GLU A 282 35.02 -23.75 -9.29
N PHE A 283 34.63 -23.17 -8.16
CA PHE A 283 35.53 -22.92 -7.03
C PHE A 283 35.98 -24.23 -6.37
N SER A 284 35.07 -25.19 -6.20
CA SER A 284 35.39 -26.53 -5.70
C SER A 284 36.41 -27.23 -6.61
N ASP A 285 36.14 -27.20 -7.92
CA ASP A 285 37.00 -27.81 -8.95
C ASP A 285 38.40 -27.16 -9.00
N SER A 286 38.46 -25.84 -8.82
CA SER A 286 39.72 -25.08 -8.71
C SER A 286 40.48 -25.40 -7.43
N THR A 287 39.76 -25.58 -6.32
CA THR A 287 40.35 -25.97 -5.03
C THR A 287 40.94 -27.38 -5.12
N GLU A 288 40.26 -28.32 -5.77
CA GLU A 288 40.77 -29.68 -5.97
C GLU A 288 42.04 -29.68 -6.85
N LYS A 289 42.07 -28.86 -7.92
CA LYS A 289 43.28 -28.65 -8.73
C LYS A 289 44.42 -28.06 -7.90
N ALA A 290 44.15 -27.06 -7.06
CA ALA A 290 45.15 -26.47 -6.19
C ALA A 290 45.72 -27.48 -5.19
N THR A 291 44.87 -28.34 -4.62
CA THR A 291 45.31 -29.45 -3.74
C THR A 291 46.23 -30.41 -4.47
N ARG A 292 45.88 -30.85 -5.69
CA ARG A 292 46.77 -31.71 -6.49
C ARG A 292 48.11 -31.07 -6.80
N ILE A 293 48.12 -29.79 -7.20
CA ILE A 293 49.38 -29.04 -7.46
C ILE A 293 50.23 -28.98 -6.19
N MET A 294 49.61 -28.79 -5.02
CA MET A 294 50.31 -28.79 -3.74
C MET A 294 50.91 -30.15 -3.40
N GLU A 295 50.20 -31.25 -3.68
CA GLU A 295 50.72 -32.62 -3.51
C GLU A 295 51.93 -32.88 -4.43
N GLU A 296 51.83 -32.50 -5.72
CA GLU A 296 52.94 -32.60 -6.67
C GLU A 296 54.14 -31.77 -6.24
N ALA A 297 53.91 -30.54 -5.74
CA ALA A 297 54.98 -29.69 -5.23
C ALA A 297 55.67 -30.30 -3.99
N MET A 298 54.90 -30.96 -3.11
CA MET A 298 55.48 -31.67 -1.96
C MET A 298 56.34 -32.87 -2.40
N GLU A 299 55.91 -33.63 -3.41
CA GLU A 299 56.73 -34.70 -3.98
C GLU A 299 58.03 -34.16 -4.58
N GLU A 300 57.97 -33.05 -5.31
CA GLU A 300 59.16 -32.45 -5.91
C GLU A 300 60.13 -31.92 -4.86
N VAL A 301 59.61 -31.31 -3.79
CA VAL A 301 60.42 -30.91 -2.63
C VAL A 301 61.12 -32.12 -2.00
N ASN A 302 60.44 -33.26 -1.86
CA ASN A 302 61.07 -34.48 -1.34
C ASN A 302 62.19 -34.97 -2.26
N ARG A 303 62.01 -34.94 -3.58
CA ARG A 303 63.09 -35.28 -4.54
C ARG A 303 64.28 -34.34 -4.40
N VAL A 304 64.04 -33.04 -4.22
CA VAL A 304 65.11 -32.06 -3.97
C VAL A 304 65.86 -32.40 -2.68
N PHE A 305 65.19 -32.85 -1.62
CA PHE A 305 65.88 -33.31 -0.40
C PHE A 305 66.76 -34.55 -0.66
N ASP A 306 66.28 -35.51 -1.44
CA ASP A 306 67.07 -36.68 -1.84
C ASP A 306 68.31 -36.27 -2.67
N ASP A 307 68.14 -35.35 -3.62
CA ASP A 307 69.23 -34.80 -4.43
C ASP A 307 70.25 -34.04 -3.56
N ILE A 308 69.78 -33.28 -2.56
CA ILE A 308 70.66 -32.61 -1.59
C ILE A 308 71.44 -33.64 -0.78
N SER A 309 70.81 -34.74 -0.35
CA SER A 309 71.50 -35.82 0.37
C SER A 309 72.57 -36.46 -0.51
N PHE A 310 72.26 -36.74 -1.78
CA PHE A 310 73.23 -37.25 -2.73
C PHE A 310 74.39 -36.27 -2.96
N LEU A 311 74.08 -34.99 -3.13
CA LEU A 311 75.09 -33.93 -3.27
C LEU A 311 75.99 -33.83 -2.04
N ALA A 312 75.44 -33.94 -0.84
CA ALA A 312 76.21 -33.94 0.40
C ALA A 312 77.22 -35.10 0.42
N SER A 313 76.79 -36.32 0.05
CA SER A 313 77.70 -37.47 -0.07
C SER A 313 78.77 -37.25 -1.15
N ALA A 314 78.42 -36.69 -2.31
CA ALA A 314 79.39 -36.37 -3.35
C ALA A 314 80.42 -35.32 -2.88
N VAL A 315 79.98 -34.31 -2.10
CA VAL A 315 80.88 -33.31 -1.51
C VAL A 315 81.82 -33.94 -0.48
N GLU A 316 81.35 -34.88 0.35
CA GLU A 316 82.21 -35.65 1.26
C GLU A 316 83.28 -36.44 0.50
N GLU A 317 82.90 -37.12 -0.59
CA GLU A 317 83.82 -37.88 -1.44
C GLU A 317 84.85 -36.97 -2.14
N ILE A 318 84.43 -35.81 -2.64
CA ILE A 318 85.33 -34.79 -3.19
C ILE A 318 86.29 -34.26 -2.12
N SER A 319 85.80 -34.02 -0.90
CA SER A 319 86.62 -33.58 0.23
C SER A 319 87.67 -34.62 0.59
N ALA A 320 87.29 -35.89 0.67
CA ALA A 320 88.22 -37.00 0.91
C ALA A 320 89.27 -37.13 -0.20
N SER A 321 88.84 -37.05 -1.46
CA SER A 321 89.75 -37.06 -2.62
C SER A 321 90.72 -35.88 -2.60
N SER A 322 90.26 -34.69 -2.22
CA SER A 322 91.10 -33.50 -2.06
C SER A 322 92.13 -33.66 -0.94
N GLN A 323 91.74 -34.27 0.20
CA GLN A 323 92.66 -34.62 1.28
C GLN A 323 93.71 -35.65 0.83
N GLU A 324 93.31 -36.65 0.04
CA GLU A 324 94.23 -37.65 -0.51
C GLU A 324 95.23 -37.00 -1.49
N VAL A 325 94.76 -36.11 -2.36
CA VAL A 325 95.62 -35.31 -3.27
C VAL A 325 96.59 -34.44 -2.46
N ALA A 326 96.13 -33.76 -1.41
CA ALA A 326 96.99 -32.96 -0.54
C ALA A 326 98.06 -33.80 0.16
N ALA A 327 97.69 -34.98 0.69
CA ALA A 327 98.62 -35.93 1.29
C ALA A 327 99.63 -36.47 0.26
N GLY A 328 99.17 -36.77 -0.95
CA GLY A 328 100.01 -37.18 -2.07
C GLY A 328 101.03 -36.09 -2.46
N ALA A 329 100.58 -34.84 -2.57
CA ALA A 329 101.44 -33.69 -2.84
C ALA A 329 102.48 -33.47 -1.73
N GLN A 330 102.10 -33.59 -0.46
CA GLN A 330 103.02 -33.48 0.67
C GLN A 330 104.05 -34.62 0.70
N SER A 331 103.63 -35.85 0.37
CA SER A 331 104.52 -37.01 0.21
C SER A 331 105.51 -36.81 -0.94
N ALA A 332 105.05 -36.30 -2.08
CA ALA A 332 105.90 -35.98 -3.22
C ALA A 332 106.90 -34.86 -2.92
N ALA A 333 106.48 -33.82 -2.19
CA ALA A 333 107.37 -32.75 -1.72
C ALA A 333 108.46 -33.31 -0.80
N LYS A 334 108.10 -34.16 0.18
CA LYS A 334 109.06 -34.83 1.06
C LYS A 334 110.07 -35.68 0.29
N ARG A 335 109.60 -36.52 -0.65
CA ARG A 335 110.49 -37.34 -1.50
C ARG A 335 111.43 -36.46 -2.33
N SER A 336 110.96 -35.33 -2.82
CA SER A 336 111.80 -34.39 -3.59
C SER A 336 112.92 -33.80 -2.71
N THR A 337 112.62 -33.49 -1.44
CA THR A 337 113.63 -33.06 -0.46
C THR A 337 114.65 -34.16 -0.16
N ASP A 338 114.20 -35.40 0.07
CA ASP A 338 115.10 -36.54 0.33
C ASP A 338 116.03 -36.80 -0.87
N VAL A 339 115.50 -36.69 -2.10
CA VAL A 339 116.29 -36.80 -3.34
C VAL A 339 117.31 -35.67 -3.44
N ALA A 340 116.93 -34.43 -3.14
CA ALA A 340 117.87 -33.30 -3.14
C ALA A 340 119.02 -33.51 -2.15
N GLU A 341 118.74 -34.05 -0.95
CA GLU A 341 119.77 -34.39 0.04
C GLU A 341 120.70 -35.50 -0.47
N GLN A 342 120.15 -36.54 -1.10
CA GLN A 342 120.93 -37.64 -1.67
C GLN A 342 121.83 -37.18 -2.83
N VAL A 343 121.34 -36.24 -3.65
CA VAL A 343 122.13 -35.60 -4.71
C VAL A 343 123.31 -34.81 -4.11
N GLU A 344 123.09 -34.05 -3.04
CA GLU A 344 124.19 -33.29 -2.40
C GLU A 344 125.25 -34.22 -1.78
N ARG A 345 124.83 -35.31 -1.11
CA ARG A 345 125.77 -36.35 -0.63
C ARG A 345 126.56 -36.98 -1.78
N SER A 346 125.90 -37.29 -2.89
CA SER A 346 126.56 -37.85 -4.07
C SER A 346 127.58 -36.88 -4.65
N ARG A 347 127.26 -35.56 -4.66
CA ARG A 347 128.17 -34.50 -5.08
C ARG A 347 129.40 -34.43 -4.17
N GLN A 348 129.22 -34.54 -2.86
CA GLN A 348 130.32 -34.58 -1.90
C GLN A 348 131.23 -35.80 -2.12
N SER A 349 130.67 -37.00 -2.23
CA SER A 349 131.46 -38.22 -2.49
C SER A 349 132.21 -38.16 -3.83
N ALA A 350 131.61 -37.56 -4.87
CA ALA A 350 132.30 -37.33 -6.14
C ALA A 350 133.50 -36.38 -5.97
N GLN A 351 133.36 -35.32 -5.16
CA GLN A 351 134.45 -34.39 -4.87
C GLN A 351 135.60 -35.06 -4.09
N GLU A 352 135.29 -35.87 -3.08
CA GLU A 352 136.28 -36.69 -2.36
C GLU A 352 136.99 -37.67 -3.29
N GLY A 353 136.25 -38.29 -4.23
CA GLY A 353 136.80 -39.14 -5.27
C GLY A 353 137.79 -38.40 -6.18
N ILE A 354 137.48 -37.18 -6.60
CA ILE A 354 138.38 -36.33 -7.40
C ILE A 354 139.69 -36.05 -6.64
N ASP A 355 139.61 -35.74 -5.34
CA ASP A 355 140.80 -35.46 -4.52
C ASP A 355 141.66 -36.70 -4.28
N ALA A 356 141.04 -37.88 -4.11
CA ALA A 356 141.76 -39.15 -4.03
C ALA A 356 142.52 -39.46 -5.34
N VAL A 357 141.89 -39.22 -6.49
CA VAL A 357 142.55 -39.38 -7.81
C VAL A 357 143.73 -38.43 -7.96
N LYS A 358 143.61 -37.16 -7.55
CA LYS A 358 144.75 -36.21 -7.56
C LYS A 358 145.93 -36.70 -6.73
N LYS A 359 145.67 -37.25 -5.53
CA LYS A 359 146.72 -37.85 -4.68
C LYS A 359 147.38 -39.04 -5.35
N ALA A 360 146.61 -39.92 -5.98
CA ALA A 360 147.15 -41.08 -6.70
C ALA A 360 148.06 -40.67 -7.86
N VAL A 361 147.67 -39.65 -8.64
CA VAL A 361 148.51 -39.11 -9.73
C VAL A 361 149.84 -38.55 -9.18
N ALA A 362 149.80 -37.79 -8.09
CA ALA A 362 151.01 -37.25 -7.46
C ALA A 362 151.95 -38.37 -6.97
N SER A 363 151.41 -39.40 -6.32
CA SER A 363 152.20 -40.56 -5.87
C SER A 363 152.81 -41.34 -7.04
N SER A 364 152.08 -41.46 -8.16
CA SER A 364 152.58 -42.11 -9.38
C SER A 364 153.76 -41.35 -10.01
N MET A 365 153.75 -40.01 -9.97
CA MET A 365 154.89 -39.19 -10.41
C MET A 365 156.13 -39.41 -9.52
N GLU A 366 155.93 -39.52 -8.20
CA GLU A 366 157.01 -39.75 -7.23
C GLU A 366 157.68 -41.13 -7.43
N VAL A 367 156.87 -42.17 -7.71
CA VAL A 367 157.36 -43.51 -8.07
C VAL A 367 158.19 -43.47 -9.36
N SER A 368 157.74 -42.71 -10.37
CA SER A 368 158.48 -42.56 -11.64
C SER A 368 159.85 -41.90 -11.45
N GLU A 369 159.96 -40.92 -10.54
CA GLU A 369 161.24 -40.27 -10.24
C GLU A 369 162.20 -41.22 -9.51
N SER A 370 161.68 -42.00 -8.56
CA SER A 370 162.45 -43.00 -7.81
C SER A 370 163.02 -44.09 -8.74
N ALA A 371 162.22 -44.57 -9.71
CA ALA A 371 162.66 -45.55 -10.70
C ALA A 371 163.83 -45.03 -11.56
N ASN A 372 163.80 -43.76 -11.98
CA ASN A 372 164.89 -43.14 -12.73
C ASN A 372 166.21 -43.06 -11.93
N ARG A 373 166.15 -42.79 -10.62
CA ARG A 373 167.35 -42.82 -9.76
C ARG A 373 167.94 -44.22 -9.66
N SER A 374 167.12 -45.26 -9.56
CA SER A 374 167.59 -46.65 -9.52
C SER A 374 168.33 -47.05 -10.80
N VAL A 375 167.86 -46.60 -11.98
CA VAL A 375 168.55 -46.85 -13.26
C VAL A 375 169.95 -46.22 -13.29
N ALA A 376 170.12 -45.01 -12.75
CA ALA A 376 171.42 -44.35 -12.67
C ALA A 376 172.43 -45.10 -11.78
N VAL A 377 171.97 -45.63 -10.63
CA VAL A 377 172.82 -46.40 -9.70
C VAL A 377 173.31 -47.71 -10.32
N VAL A 378 172.44 -48.42 -11.06
CA VAL A 378 172.81 -49.67 -11.75
C VAL A 378 173.86 -49.41 -12.84
N SER A 379 173.78 -48.27 -13.53
CA SER A 379 174.76 -47.88 -14.55
C SER A 379 176.17 -47.61 -13.97
N ASP A 380 176.27 -46.97 -12.79
CA ASP A 380 177.56 -46.70 -12.13
C ASP A 380 178.24 -47.99 -11.65
N LEU A 381 177.46 -48.94 -11.12
CA LEU A 381 177.96 -50.24 -10.69
C LEU A 381 178.54 -51.06 -11.85
N SER A 382 177.91 -50.99 -13.03
CA SER A 382 178.39 -51.66 -14.24
C SER A 382 179.75 -51.11 -14.70
N ALA A 383 179.98 -49.80 -14.59
CA ALA A 383 181.26 -49.18 -14.92
C ALA A 383 182.40 -49.60 -13.98
N ARG A 384 182.12 -49.68 -12.67
CA ARG A 384 183.09 -50.12 -11.65
C ARG A 384 183.52 -51.57 -11.83
N ALA A 385 182.61 -52.47 -12.21
CA ALA A 385 182.92 -53.87 -12.46
C ALA A 385 183.90 -54.08 -13.63
N LYS A 386 183.82 -53.25 -14.68
CA LYS A 386 184.76 -53.29 -15.83
C LYS A 386 186.18 -52.86 -15.47
N GLN A 387 186.36 -51.92 -14.53
CA GLN A 387 187.70 -51.52 -14.07
C GLN A 387 188.41 -52.62 -13.29
N ILE A 388 187.67 -53.45 -12.54
CA ILE A 388 188.24 -54.57 -11.78
C ILE A 388 188.79 -55.64 -12.74
N GLN A 389 188.11 -55.92 -13.85
CA GLN A 389 188.55 -56.88 -14.86
C GLN A 389 189.93 -56.53 -15.45
N GLY A 390 190.19 -55.25 -15.71
CA GLY A 390 191.47 -54.77 -16.25
C GLY A 390 192.65 -54.88 -15.27
N PHE A 391 192.38 -54.79 -13.96
CA PHE A 391 193.40 -54.99 -12.93
C PHE A 391 193.86 -56.46 -12.86
N VAL A 392 192.94 -57.41 -13.01
CA VAL A 392 193.25 -58.86 -12.94
C VAL A 392 194.12 -59.30 -14.12
N GLU A 393 193.88 -58.75 -15.31
CA GLU A 393 194.65 -59.05 -16.53
C GLU A 393 196.10 -58.53 -16.44
N THR A 394 196.29 -57.40 -15.77
CA THR A 394 197.62 -56.82 -15.52
C THR A 394 198.42 -57.65 -14.49
N ILE A 395 197.76 -58.19 -13.46
CA ILE A 395 198.41 -59.07 -12.47
C ILE A 395 198.83 -60.40 -13.12
N GLY A 396 198.04 -60.94 -14.06
CA GLY A 396 198.39 -62.14 -14.82
C GLY A 396 199.65 -61.97 -15.68
N GLN A 397 199.83 -60.80 -16.32
CA GLN A 397 200.98 -60.55 -17.18
C GLN A 397 202.29 -60.29 -16.41
N ILE A 398 202.23 -59.80 -15.17
CA ILE A 398 203.43 -59.59 -14.34
C ILE A 398 203.97 -60.92 -13.79
N ALA A 399 203.12 -61.93 -13.58
CA ALA A 399 203.55 -63.22 -13.02
C ALA A 399 204.36 -64.08 -14.00
N ASP A 400 204.14 -63.94 -15.32
CA ASP A 400 204.80 -64.77 -16.35
C ASP A 400 206.18 -64.24 -16.80
N GLN A 401 206.56 -63.00 -16.46
CA GLN A 401 207.69 -62.32 -17.09
C GLN A 401 209.03 -62.31 -16.33
N THR A 402 209.12 -62.92 -15.17
CA THR A 402 210.38 -63.01 -14.40
C THR A 402 210.31 -64.30 -13.58
N ASN A 403 211.12 -65.33 -13.78
CA ASN A 403 212.58 -65.28 -13.53
C ASN A 403 212.99 -64.15 -12.58
N LEU A 404 212.35 -64.16 -11.40
CA LEU A 404 212.93 -63.90 -10.08
C LEU A 404 212.02 -64.56 -9.03
#